data_AF-A0AAC9KFN7-F1
#
_entry.id   AF-A0AAC9KFN7-F1
#
_cell.length_a   1.000
_cell.length_b   1.000
_cell.length_c   1.000
_cell.angle_alpha   90.00
_cell.angle_beta   90.00
_cell.angle_gamma   90.00
#
_symmetry.space_group_name_H-M   'P 1'
#
loop_
_entity.id
_entity.type
_entity.pdbx_description
1 polymer ?
#
loop_
_entity_poly.entity_id
_entity_poly.type
_entity_poly.pdbx_seq_one_letter_code
_entity_poly.pdbx_strand_id
1 'polypeptide(L)'
;MFFQQLVMKQHLQEGSGDRDCPCQERFKTRYPCLPSHMSERHPIISVTGSSGAGTTSVRNIFDHIFRREGIHAAYVEGDAFHRYDRDEMKRQADRAMRQGNPHFSHFGPEANLLKQLENLFHQYGTTGTGQTRHYIHDFDEAAQFGQPPGTFTEWEPLPEDTDLLFYEGLHGALVSDGVNTAAPADLKIGVVPVINLEWIQKIHRDRSARKYSTEQVMETILRRMPDYVHYICPQFTHTDINFQRVPTVDTSNPFIARAIPSADESIVVIRFRDPRGIDFPYLLSMIAGSSMSRANSITIPGAKLELAMQLILTPIILQLVDRGRQAR
;
A
#
# COMPACT_ATOMS: atom_id res chain seq x y z
N MET A 1 50.37 -28.94 -23.28
CA MET A 1 50.99 -28.33 -22.07
C MET A 1 51.30 -26.88 -22.40
N PHE A 2 51.07 -25.98 -21.43
CA PHE A 2 51.39 -24.54 -21.46
C PHE A 2 50.49 -23.64 -22.32
N PHE A 3 49.28 -23.35 -21.85
CA PHE A 3 48.67 -22.01 -21.94
C PHE A 3 47.51 -21.91 -20.92
N GLN A 4 47.83 -22.09 -19.64
CA GLN A 4 46.87 -21.92 -18.54
C GLN A 4 47.61 -21.42 -17.29
N GLN A 5 48.33 -20.30 -17.37
CA GLN A 5 48.97 -19.70 -16.18
C GLN A 5 49.43 -18.24 -16.30
N LEU A 6 48.81 -17.42 -17.17
CA LEU A 6 49.25 -16.02 -17.32
C LEU A 6 48.11 -15.01 -17.49
N VAL A 7 47.11 -15.04 -16.61
CA VAL A 7 46.31 -13.84 -16.25
C VAL A 7 45.94 -13.92 -14.77
N MET A 8 46.97 -14.01 -13.93
CA MET A 8 46.88 -13.99 -12.46
C MET A 8 47.99 -13.06 -11.97
N LYS A 9 47.82 -11.76 -12.24
CA LYS A 9 48.48 -10.61 -11.58
C LYS A 9 48.31 -9.36 -12.45
N GLN A 10 47.31 -8.54 -12.10
CA GLN A 10 47.29 -7.07 -12.14
C GLN A 10 45.84 -6.62 -12.30
N HIS A 11 45.16 -6.45 -11.17
CA HIS A 11 44.40 -5.25 -10.83
C HIS A 11 43.91 -5.43 -9.39
N LEU A 12 44.87 -5.31 -8.46
CA LEU A 12 44.61 -4.63 -7.20
C LEU A 12 44.39 -3.17 -7.56
N GLN A 13 43.15 -2.82 -7.88
CA GLN A 13 42.67 -1.45 -7.81
C GLN A 13 41.41 -1.49 -6.98
N GLU A 14 41.47 -0.76 -5.87
CA GLU A 14 40.41 -0.47 -4.94
C GLU A 14 39.11 -0.21 -5.70
N GLY A 15 38.16 -1.14 -5.58
CA GLY A 15 36.81 -0.93 -6.05
C GLY A 15 36.26 0.28 -5.33
N SER A 16 35.97 1.32 -6.09
CA SER A 16 35.33 2.56 -5.68
C SER A 16 34.06 2.23 -4.90
N GLY A 17 34.20 2.17 -3.57
CA GLY A 17 33.07 2.22 -2.66
C GLY A 17 32.32 3.51 -2.96
N ASP A 18 31.05 3.37 -3.29
CA ASP A 18 30.11 4.47 -3.33
C ASP A 18 30.15 5.14 -1.94
N ARG A 19 30.81 6.30 -1.85
CA ARG A 19 31.13 6.98 -0.59
C ARG A 19 29.91 7.65 0.05
N ASP A 20 28.76 7.59 -0.61
CA ASP A 20 27.53 8.28 -0.20
C ASP A 20 26.36 7.33 0.12
N CYS A 21 26.60 6.07 0.50
CA CYS A 21 25.55 5.29 1.20
C CYS A 21 25.63 5.54 2.71
N PRO A 22 24.60 6.14 3.35
CA PRO A 22 24.56 6.37 4.79
C PRO A 22 24.37 5.06 5.60
N CYS A 23 24.37 3.90 4.95
CA CYS A 23 24.22 2.60 5.56
C CYS A 23 25.53 2.16 6.27
N GLN A 24 25.49 1.96 7.61
CA GLN A 24 26.61 1.39 8.37
C GLN A 24 27.04 0.03 7.79
N GLU A 25 28.32 -0.33 7.94
CA GLU A 25 28.92 -1.60 7.46
C GLU A 25 28.12 -2.86 7.85
N ARG A 26 27.38 -2.82 8.95
CA ARG A 26 26.53 -3.92 9.43
C ARG A 26 25.33 -4.23 8.53
N PHE A 27 24.89 -3.26 7.73
CA PHE A 27 23.74 -3.37 6.81
C PHE A 27 24.15 -3.50 5.34
N LYS A 28 25.40 -3.14 4.98
CA LYS A 28 25.93 -3.21 3.61
C LYS A 28 25.91 -4.62 3.00
N THR A 29 25.84 -5.67 3.83
CA THR A 29 25.93 -7.07 3.38
C THR A 29 24.64 -7.88 3.53
N ARG A 30 23.56 -7.31 4.11
CA ARG A 30 22.34 -8.10 4.39
C ARG A 30 21.03 -7.54 3.84
N TYR A 31 20.95 -6.27 3.45
CA TYR A 31 19.66 -5.66 3.16
C TYR A 31 19.72 -4.58 2.04
N PRO A 32 18.59 -4.30 1.35
CA PRO A 32 18.51 -3.29 0.29
C PRO A 32 18.93 -1.88 0.74
N CYS A 33 19.57 -1.12 -0.14
CA CYS A 33 19.82 0.29 0.08
C CYS A 33 18.53 1.10 -0.18
N LEU A 34 18.03 1.80 0.84
CA LEU A 34 16.84 2.67 0.73
C LEU A 34 17.17 4.04 0.09
N PRO A 35 16.23 4.71 -0.58
CA PRO A 35 16.44 6.00 -1.24
C PRO A 35 16.80 7.16 -0.28
N SER A 36 17.40 8.24 -0.81
CA SER A 36 17.94 9.40 -0.07
C SER A 36 16.93 10.53 0.24
N HIS A 37 15.66 10.39 -0.15
CA HIS A 37 14.60 11.38 0.13
C HIS A 37 13.66 10.87 1.22
N MET A 38 14.17 10.78 2.44
CA MET A 38 13.45 10.19 3.56
C MET A 38 13.28 11.20 4.70
N SER A 39 12.19 11.10 5.46
CA SER A 39 12.18 11.69 6.80
C SER A 39 13.16 10.89 7.65
N GLU A 40 14.33 11.48 7.91
CA GLU A 40 15.37 10.79 8.70
C GLU A 40 14.90 10.48 10.12
N ARG A 41 13.97 11.27 10.69
CA ARG A 41 13.54 11.17 12.09
C ARG A 41 12.21 10.45 12.31
N HIS A 42 11.25 10.58 11.41
CA HIS A 42 9.88 10.10 11.60
C HIS A 42 9.39 9.37 10.35
N PRO A 43 9.80 8.12 10.15
CA PRO A 43 9.50 7.38 8.94
C PRO A 43 8.00 7.14 8.74
N ILE A 44 7.59 7.15 7.48
CA ILE A 44 6.22 6.97 7.01
C ILE A 44 6.18 5.77 6.07
N ILE A 45 5.38 4.78 6.44
CA ILE A 45 5.01 3.65 5.59
C ILE A 45 3.61 3.92 5.04
N SER A 46 3.49 3.89 3.72
CA SER A 46 2.24 4.15 3.01
C SER A 46 1.83 2.97 2.15
N VAL A 47 0.71 2.34 2.51
CA VAL A 47 0.07 1.28 1.74
C VAL A 47 -1.07 1.88 0.94
N THR A 48 -0.98 1.77 -0.39
CA THR A 48 -2.03 2.18 -1.32
C THR A 48 -2.63 0.99 -2.07
N GLY A 49 -3.94 0.97 -2.23
CA GLY A 49 -4.66 -0.11 -2.89
C GLY A 49 -6.14 0.17 -2.99
N SER A 50 -6.84 -0.49 -3.91
CA SER A 50 -8.29 -0.34 -4.03
C SER A 50 -9.01 -1.00 -2.83
N SER A 51 -10.07 -0.37 -2.32
CA SER A 51 -10.83 -0.90 -1.19
C SER A 51 -11.30 -2.33 -1.51
N GLY A 52 -10.92 -3.31 -0.69
CA GLY A 52 -11.24 -4.73 -0.90
C GLY A 52 -10.09 -5.58 -1.45
N ALA A 53 -8.94 -4.99 -1.75
CA ALA A 53 -7.69 -5.68 -2.12
C ALA A 53 -7.15 -6.67 -1.07
N GLY A 54 -7.75 -6.69 0.12
CA GLY A 54 -7.24 -7.40 1.30
C GLY A 54 -6.58 -6.46 2.31
N THR A 55 -6.96 -5.18 2.34
CA THR A 55 -6.42 -4.15 3.25
C THR A 55 -6.44 -4.59 4.72
N THR A 56 -7.57 -5.13 5.22
CA THR A 56 -7.64 -5.72 6.57
C THR A 56 -6.61 -6.85 6.79
N SER A 57 -6.34 -7.67 5.77
CA SER A 57 -5.30 -8.71 5.86
C SER A 57 -3.89 -8.11 5.86
N VAL A 58 -3.65 -7.03 5.11
CA VAL A 58 -2.36 -6.33 5.09
C VAL A 58 -2.08 -5.65 6.42
N ARG A 59 -3.05 -4.92 6.98
CA ARG A 59 -2.94 -4.31 8.30
C ARG A 59 -2.56 -5.33 9.37
N ASN A 60 -3.24 -6.48 9.41
CA ASN A 60 -2.91 -7.55 10.36
C ASN A 60 -1.46 -8.04 10.24
N ILE A 61 -0.92 -8.12 9.01
CA ILE A 61 0.48 -8.50 8.78
C ILE A 61 1.43 -7.46 9.37
N PHE A 62 1.15 -6.17 9.16
CA PHE A 62 1.93 -5.08 9.77
C PHE A 62 1.82 -5.10 11.29
N ASP A 63 0.64 -5.30 11.85
CA ASP A 63 0.42 -5.41 13.30
C ASP A 63 1.24 -6.56 13.89
N HIS A 64 1.30 -7.71 13.21
CA HIS A 64 2.15 -8.83 13.62
C HIS A 64 3.64 -8.48 13.59
N ILE A 65 4.11 -7.79 12.55
CA ILE A 65 5.51 -7.33 12.46
C ILE A 65 5.80 -6.34 13.59
N PHE A 66 4.99 -5.29 13.73
CA PHE A 66 5.22 -4.25 14.72
C PHE A 66 5.17 -4.78 16.15
N ARG A 67 4.22 -5.66 16.46
CA ARG A 67 4.15 -6.34 17.75
C ARG A 67 5.39 -7.22 18.01
N ARG A 68 5.84 -7.99 17.02
CA ARG A 68 6.99 -8.89 17.18
C ARG A 68 8.30 -8.12 17.37
N GLU A 69 8.46 -7.02 16.66
CA GLU A 69 9.69 -6.21 16.68
C GLU A 69 9.66 -5.06 17.71
N GLY A 70 8.56 -4.90 18.47
CA GLY A 70 8.43 -3.83 19.46
C GLY A 70 8.43 -2.44 18.85
N ILE A 71 7.70 -2.25 17.75
CA ILE A 71 7.56 -0.99 17.02
C ILE A 71 6.24 -0.34 17.43
N HIS A 72 6.30 0.91 17.88
CA HIS A 72 5.10 1.70 18.19
C HIS A 72 4.69 2.54 16.97
N ALA A 73 3.55 2.24 16.35
CA ALA A 73 3.12 2.90 15.12
C ALA A 73 1.91 3.81 15.33
N ALA A 74 1.92 5.01 14.71
CA ALA A 74 0.73 5.82 14.51
C ALA A 74 -0.05 5.29 13.30
N TYR A 75 -1.31 4.89 13.48
CA TYR A 75 -2.15 4.37 12.41
C TYR A 75 -3.02 5.45 11.79
N VAL A 76 -3.08 5.47 10.47
CA VAL A 76 -3.93 6.40 9.70
C VAL A 76 -4.67 5.64 8.61
N GLU A 77 -6.00 5.70 8.68
CA GLU A 77 -6.88 5.11 7.67
C GLU A 77 -7.24 6.15 6.62
N GLY A 78 -7.17 5.79 5.34
CA GLY A 78 -7.46 6.70 4.23
C GLY A 78 -8.88 7.24 4.26
N ASP A 79 -9.84 6.44 4.76
CA ASP A 79 -11.25 6.82 4.85
C ASP A 79 -11.47 7.98 5.83
N ALA A 80 -10.56 8.19 6.79
CA ALA A 80 -10.54 9.37 7.66
C ALA A 80 -10.47 10.69 6.86
N PHE A 81 -9.85 10.65 5.68
CA PHE A 81 -9.65 11.80 4.81
C PHE A 81 -10.71 11.91 3.71
N HIS A 82 -11.79 11.13 3.76
CA HIS A 82 -12.97 11.42 2.95
C HIS A 82 -13.53 12.80 3.28
N ARG A 83 -13.91 13.57 2.26
CA ARG A 83 -14.46 14.92 2.44
C ARG A 83 -15.89 14.90 2.98
N TYR A 84 -16.64 13.87 2.60
CA TYR A 84 -18.07 13.79 2.84
C TYR A 84 -18.42 12.51 3.59
N ASP A 85 -19.35 12.63 4.54
CA ASP A 85 -19.95 11.48 5.20
C ASP A 85 -20.81 10.70 4.20
N ARG A 86 -21.39 9.57 4.64
CA ARG A 86 -22.15 8.69 3.74
C ARG A 86 -23.33 9.38 3.04
N ASP A 87 -24.06 10.23 3.75
CA ASP A 87 -25.26 10.88 3.21
C ASP A 87 -24.90 12.08 2.35
N GLU A 88 -23.90 12.87 2.76
CA GLU A 88 -23.39 13.98 1.99
C GLU A 88 -22.71 13.50 0.71
N MET A 89 -21.96 12.40 0.75
CA MET A 89 -21.34 11.82 -0.44
C MET A 89 -22.40 11.45 -1.48
N LYS A 90 -23.55 10.90 -1.04
CA LYS A 90 -24.68 10.60 -1.92
C LYS A 90 -25.27 11.87 -2.54
N ARG A 91 -25.49 12.92 -1.73
CA ARG A 91 -25.98 14.22 -2.22
C ARG A 91 -25.03 14.85 -3.24
N GLN A 92 -23.72 14.79 -2.99
CA GLN A 92 -22.71 15.34 -3.90
C GLN A 92 -22.61 14.54 -5.20
N ALA A 93 -22.71 13.20 -5.13
CA ALA A 93 -22.77 12.37 -6.32
C ALA A 93 -24.00 12.68 -7.19
N ASP A 94 -25.18 12.82 -6.57
CA ASP A 94 -26.41 13.18 -7.28
C ASP A 94 -26.31 14.59 -7.91
N ARG A 95 -25.67 15.53 -7.22
CA ARG A 95 -25.41 16.88 -7.74
C ARG A 95 -24.44 16.86 -8.92
N ALA A 96 -23.31 16.17 -8.79
CA ALA A 96 -22.30 16.04 -9.84
C ALA A 96 -22.92 15.43 -11.11
N MET A 97 -23.75 14.39 -10.93
CA MET A 97 -24.47 13.75 -12.03
C MET A 97 -25.37 14.74 -12.79
N ARG A 98 -26.12 15.60 -12.07
CA ARG A 98 -26.95 16.66 -12.70
C ARG A 98 -26.13 17.73 -13.41
N GLN A 99 -24.87 17.92 -13.01
CA GLN A 99 -23.94 18.86 -13.62
C GLN A 99 -23.13 18.25 -14.78
N GLY A 100 -23.45 17.01 -15.18
CA GLY A 100 -22.77 16.33 -16.29
C GLY A 100 -21.47 15.64 -15.91
N ASN A 101 -21.14 15.53 -14.61
CA ASN A 101 -20.06 14.69 -14.12
C ASN A 101 -20.68 13.40 -13.54
N PRO A 102 -20.82 12.33 -14.34
CA PRO A 102 -21.31 11.07 -13.83
C PRO A 102 -20.30 10.39 -12.92
N HIS A 103 -18.99 10.64 -13.03
CA HIS A 103 -17.95 9.79 -12.45
C HIS A 103 -17.55 10.09 -11.01
N PHE A 104 -18.12 11.13 -10.38
CA PHE A 104 -17.82 11.54 -9.01
C PHE A 104 -17.82 10.36 -8.02
N SER A 105 -16.67 10.11 -7.40
CA SER A 105 -16.46 8.95 -6.52
C SER A 105 -15.35 9.17 -5.50
N HIS A 106 -15.24 8.25 -4.53
CA HIS A 106 -14.13 8.25 -3.57
C HIS A 106 -12.75 8.05 -4.21
N PHE A 107 -12.66 7.68 -5.50
CA PHE A 107 -11.36 7.61 -6.18
C PHE A 107 -10.85 9.00 -6.57
N GLY A 108 -11.76 9.93 -6.89
CA GLY A 108 -11.42 11.28 -7.33
C GLY A 108 -11.01 12.22 -6.20
N PRO A 109 -10.24 13.27 -6.50
CA PRO A 109 -9.75 14.22 -5.51
C PRO A 109 -10.87 15.04 -4.85
N GLU A 110 -11.99 15.28 -5.53
CA GLU A 110 -13.08 16.12 -5.03
C GLU A 110 -13.81 15.50 -3.84
N ALA A 111 -13.79 14.17 -3.72
CA ALA A 111 -14.38 13.43 -2.61
C ALA A 111 -13.44 13.26 -1.41
N ASN A 112 -12.23 13.83 -1.47
CA ASN A 112 -11.16 13.59 -0.50
C ASN A 112 -10.51 14.90 -0.02
N LEU A 113 -9.89 14.85 1.17
CA LEU A 113 -9.12 15.91 1.80
C LEU A 113 -7.61 15.70 1.53
N LEU A 114 -7.25 15.48 0.27
CA LEU A 114 -5.90 15.03 -0.11
C LEU A 114 -4.78 16.01 0.27
N LYS A 115 -5.05 17.32 0.24
CA LYS A 115 -4.08 18.32 0.70
C LYS A 115 -3.84 18.22 2.21
N GLN A 116 -4.88 17.89 2.98
CA GLN A 116 -4.71 17.65 4.43
C GLN A 116 -3.96 16.36 4.69
N LEU A 117 -4.17 15.30 3.88
CA LEU A 117 -3.40 14.06 3.95
C LEU A 117 -1.90 14.30 3.65
N GLU A 118 -1.59 15.05 2.59
CA GLU A 118 -0.21 15.44 2.27
C GLU A 118 0.40 16.26 3.41
N ASN A 119 -0.33 17.24 3.95
CA ASN A 119 0.13 18.04 5.09
C ASN A 119 0.38 17.17 6.34
N LEU A 120 -0.46 16.17 6.60
CA LEU A 120 -0.25 15.20 7.68
C LEU A 120 1.08 14.46 7.50
N PHE A 121 1.37 13.96 6.29
CA PHE A 121 2.61 13.25 6.03
C PHE A 121 3.82 14.17 6.23
N HIS A 122 3.76 15.41 5.75
CA HIS A 122 4.83 16.39 5.99
C HIS A 122 5.01 16.74 7.48
N GLN A 123 3.90 16.96 8.19
CA GLN A 123 3.92 17.30 9.61
C GLN A 123 4.51 16.15 10.44
N TYR A 124 4.05 14.92 10.20
CA TYR A 124 4.57 13.74 10.88
C TYR A 124 6.05 13.56 10.56
N GLY A 125 6.44 13.63 9.29
CA GLY A 125 7.83 13.52 8.87
C GLY A 125 8.76 14.56 9.52
N THR A 126 8.24 15.73 9.89
CA THR A 126 9.03 16.82 10.51
C THR A 126 9.03 16.77 12.04
N THR A 127 7.90 16.42 12.65
CA THR A 127 7.66 16.63 14.10
C THR A 127 7.21 15.38 14.85
N GLY A 128 6.87 14.29 14.14
CA GLY A 128 6.23 13.12 14.73
C GLY A 128 4.78 13.34 15.18
N THR A 129 4.20 14.51 14.87
CA THR A 129 2.83 14.86 15.26
C THR A 129 1.90 14.94 14.05
N GLY A 130 0.60 14.89 14.31
CA GLY A 130 -0.42 15.01 13.29
C GLY A 130 -1.80 14.82 13.90
N GLN A 131 -2.83 14.81 13.05
CA GLN A 131 -4.19 14.51 13.46
C GLN A 131 -4.81 13.47 12.53
N THR A 132 -5.68 12.64 13.09
CA THR A 132 -6.52 11.70 12.37
C THR A 132 -7.94 11.76 12.92
N ARG A 133 -8.86 11.06 12.27
CA ARG A 133 -10.21 10.78 12.79
C ARG A 133 -10.62 9.40 12.30
N HIS A 134 -11.75 8.91 12.77
CA HIS A 134 -12.29 7.63 12.36
C HIS A 134 -13.55 7.82 11.52
N TYR A 135 -13.63 7.10 10.39
CA TYR A 135 -14.86 6.97 9.63
C TYR A 135 -15.57 5.69 10.08
N ILE A 136 -16.79 5.81 10.57
CA ILE A 136 -17.50 4.69 11.20
C ILE A 136 -18.14 3.81 10.12
N HIS A 137 -17.69 2.58 9.99
CA HIS A 137 -18.12 1.68 8.93
C HIS A 137 -19.44 0.99 9.23
N ASP A 138 -19.59 0.47 10.45
CA ASP A 138 -20.67 -0.41 10.87
C ASP A 138 -21.19 -0.13 12.29
N PHE A 139 -22.12 -0.98 12.74
CA PHE A 139 -22.80 -0.82 14.02
C PHE A 139 -21.92 -1.18 15.22
N ASP A 140 -20.89 -2.00 15.05
CA ASP A 140 -19.99 -2.38 16.13
C ASP A 140 -19.06 -1.21 16.44
N GLU A 141 -18.50 -0.58 15.40
CA GLU A 141 -17.75 0.67 15.55
C GLU A 141 -18.65 1.82 16.06
N ALA A 142 -19.89 1.90 15.59
CA ALA A 142 -20.84 2.89 16.07
C ALA A 142 -21.09 2.78 17.58
N ALA A 143 -21.14 1.55 18.11
CA ALA A 143 -21.26 1.31 19.55
C ALA A 143 -20.00 1.75 20.32
N GLN A 144 -18.81 1.53 19.75
CA GLN A 144 -17.54 1.94 20.35
C GLN A 144 -17.38 3.47 20.40
N PHE A 145 -17.74 4.17 19.32
CA PHE A 145 -17.53 5.61 19.18
C PHE A 145 -18.76 6.46 19.55
N GLY A 146 -19.91 5.84 19.81
CA GLY A 146 -21.14 6.53 20.19
C GLY A 146 -21.73 7.41 19.09
N GLN A 147 -21.45 7.10 17.82
CA GLN A 147 -21.92 7.85 16.65
C GLN A 147 -22.46 6.92 15.56
N PRO A 148 -23.38 7.36 14.69
CA PRO A 148 -23.99 6.49 13.68
C PRO A 148 -23.01 5.99 12.62
N PRO A 149 -23.23 4.79 12.03
CA PRO A 149 -22.44 4.32 10.89
C PRO A 149 -22.53 5.29 9.70
N GLY A 150 -21.39 5.57 9.09
CA GLY A 150 -21.25 6.47 7.95
C GLY A 150 -20.93 7.91 8.32
N THR A 151 -20.66 8.22 9.59
CA THR A 151 -20.19 9.54 10.06
C THR A 151 -18.69 9.52 10.37
N PHE A 152 -18.14 10.69 10.69
CA PHE A 152 -16.77 10.84 11.17
C PHE A 152 -16.74 11.22 12.65
N THR A 153 -15.78 10.67 13.39
CA THR A 153 -15.41 11.23 14.68
C THR A 153 -14.75 12.60 14.53
N GLU A 154 -14.59 13.29 15.65
CA GLU A 154 -13.75 14.50 15.69
C GLU A 154 -12.29 14.19 15.37
N TRP A 155 -11.56 15.20 14.91
CA TRP A 155 -10.12 15.11 14.72
C TRP A 155 -9.41 15.02 16.08
N GLU A 156 -8.53 14.04 16.21
CA GLU A 156 -7.73 13.79 17.39
C GLU A 156 -6.23 13.77 17.05
N PRO A 157 -5.36 14.18 17.98
CA PRO A 157 -3.93 14.07 17.78
C PRO A 157 -3.50 12.61 17.61
N LEU A 158 -2.49 12.37 16.77
CA LEU A 158 -1.84 11.07 16.71
C LEU A 158 -1.19 10.72 18.06
N PRO A 159 -1.02 9.42 18.39
CA PRO A 159 -0.28 9.00 19.57
C PRO A 159 1.13 9.60 19.61
N GLU A 160 1.58 9.95 20.81
CA GLU A 160 2.95 10.40 21.05
C GLU A 160 3.93 9.21 21.08
N ASP A 161 5.23 9.51 21.04
CA ASP A 161 6.32 8.52 21.14
C ASP A 161 6.24 7.36 20.12
N THR A 162 5.83 7.66 18.88
CA THR A 162 5.75 6.68 17.80
C THR A 162 7.06 6.56 17.03
N ASP A 163 7.39 5.32 16.65
CA ASP A 163 8.54 5.00 15.83
C ASP A 163 8.31 5.35 14.36
N LEU A 164 7.07 5.19 13.86
CA LEU A 164 6.68 5.42 12.47
C LEU A 164 5.17 5.73 12.35
N LEU A 165 4.79 6.32 11.22
CA LEU A 165 3.39 6.41 10.79
C LEU A 165 3.11 5.33 9.77
N PHE A 166 1.99 4.64 9.94
CA PHE A 166 1.47 3.63 9.03
C PHE A 166 0.16 4.14 8.43
N TYR A 167 0.18 4.44 7.14
CA TYR A 167 -1.01 4.80 6.36
C TYR A 167 -1.49 3.61 5.55
N GLU A 168 -2.81 3.42 5.52
CA GLU A 168 -3.48 2.51 4.60
C GLU A 168 -4.69 3.17 3.96
N GLY A 169 -4.76 3.20 2.62
CA GLY A 169 -5.92 3.78 1.94
C GLY A 169 -5.82 3.81 0.42
N LEU A 170 -6.71 4.59 -0.21
CA LEU A 170 -6.79 4.71 -1.66
C LEU A 170 -5.72 5.64 -2.26
N HIS A 171 -5.12 6.55 -1.48
CA HIS A 171 -4.35 7.69 -1.99
C HIS A 171 -2.97 7.84 -1.36
N GLY A 172 -2.37 6.73 -0.92
CA GLY A 172 -1.08 6.74 -0.21
C GLY A 172 0.13 7.10 -1.06
N ALA A 173 0.01 7.02 -2.39
CA ALA A 173 1.08 7.39 -3.33
C ALA A 173 0.54 8.22 -4.51
N LEU A 174 -0.46 9.05 -4.24
CA LEU A 174 -1.05 9.98 -5.20
C LEU A 174 -0.08 11.12 -5.54
N VAL A 175 0.07 11.36 -6.85
CA VAL A 175 0.66 12.57 -7.42
C VAL A 175 -0.34 13.15 -8.42
N SER A 176 -0.97 14.27 -8.08
CA SER A 176 -2.01 14.89 -8.91
C SER A 176 -2.23 16.35 -8.50
N ASP A 177 -2.36 17.26 -9.48
CA ASP A 177 -2.85 18.64 -9.34
C ASP A 177 -2.40 19.38 -8.06
N GLY A 178 -1.09 19.46 -7.83
CA GLY A 178 -0.50 20.20 -6.71
C GLY A 178 -0.53 19.48 -5.36
N VAL A 179 -0.89 18.19 -5.36
CA VAL A 179 -0.80 17.28 -4.21
C VAL A 179 0.14 16.12 -4.53
N ASN A 180 1.07 15.84 -3.62
CA ASN A 180 2.02 14.75 -3.71
C ASN A 180 2.17 14.03 -2.36
N THR A 181 1.34 13.01 -2.16
CA THR A 181 1.42 12.13 -0.97
C THR A 181 2.55 11.11 -1.07
N ALA A 182 3.06 10.84 -2.27
CA ALA A 182 4.14 9.88 -2.48
C ALA A 182 5.50 10.41 -1.99
N ALA A 183 5.80 11.70 -2.19
CA ALA A 183 7.09 12.28 -1.85
C ALA A 183 7.47 12.17 -0.36
N PRO A 184 6.59 12.48 0.61
CA PRO A 184 6.95 12.38 2.02
C PRO A 184 6.97 10.95 2.59
N ALA A 185 6.54 9.93 1.83
CA ALA A 185 6.50 8.54 2.31
C ALA A 185 7.80 7.77 1.99
N ASP A 186 8.46 7.27 3.04
CA ASP A 186 9.74 6.56 2.97
C ASP A 186 9.62 5.17 2.33
N LEU A 187 8.52 4.47 2.61
CA LEU A 187 8.20 3.18 2.01
C LEU A 187 6.77 3.17 1.47
N LYS A 188 6.64 3.00 0.15
CA LYS A 188 5.36 2.99 -0.55
C LYS A 188 5.06 1.60 -1.08
N ILE A 189 3.94 1.04 -0.67
CA ILE A 189 3.55 -0.33 -0.99
C ILE A 189 2.24 -0.31 -1.74
N GLY A 190 2.21 -0.88 -2.94
CA GLY A 190 0.98 -1.09 -3.70
C GLY A 190 0.43 -2.48 -3.40
N VAL A 191 -0.79 -2.59 -2.88
CA VAL A 191 -1.47 -3.88 -2.75
C VAL A 191 -2.73 -3.85 -3.61
N VAL A 192 -2.73 -4.65 -4.67
CA VAL A 192 -3.74 -4.50 -5.73
C VAL A 192 -4.16 -5.84 -6.33
N PRO A 193 -5.45 -6.17 -6.39
CA PRO A 193 -5.93 -7.27 -7.20
C PRO A 193 -5.91 -6.90 -8.69
N VAL A 194 -5.88 -7.87 -9.59
CA VAL A 194 -6.26 -7.58 -10.99
C VAL A 194 -7.69 -7.03 -11.06
N ILE A 195 -7.97 -6.18 -12.05
CA ILE A 195 -9.25 -5.47 -12.18
C ILE A 195 -10.45 -6.42 -12.10
N ASN A 196 -10.37 -7.59 -12.75
CA ASN A 196 -11.43 -8.60 -12.70
C ASN A 196 -11.73 -9.07 -11.27
N LEU A 197 -10.69 -9.31 -10.47
CA LEU A 197 -10.86 -9.71 -9.06
C LEU A 197 -11.41 -8.55 -8.22
N GLU A 198 -10.98 -7.32 -8.48
CA GLU A 198 -11.54 -6.13 -7.81
C GLU A 198 -13.05 -6.01 -8.03
N TRP A 199 -13.50 -6.22 -9.28
CA TRP A 199 -14.92 -6.17 -9.62
C TRP A 199 -15.69 -7.30 -8.94
N ILE A 200 -15.17 -8.54 -8.95
CA ILE A 200 -15.78 -9.67 -8.23
C ILE A 200 -15.93 -9.32 -6.74
N GLN A 201 -14.88 -8.81 -6.10
CA GLN A 201 -14.92 -8.39 -4.69
C GLN A 201 -15.93 -7.27 -4.44
N LYS A 202 -16.06 -6.30 -5.35
CA LYS A 202 -17.05 -5.23 -5.24
C LYS A 202 -18.47 -5.77 -5.36
N ILE A 203 -18.75 -6.61 -6.37
CA ILE A 203 -20.05 -7.22 -6.61
C ILE A 203 -20.50 -8.04 -5.40
N HIS A 204 -19.61 -8.87 -4.85
CA HIS A 204 -19.92 -9.69 -3.69
C HIS A 204 -20.26 -8.85 -2.45
N ARG A 205 -19.47 -7.80 -2.15
CA ARG A 205 -19.74 -6.88 -1.03
C ARG A 205 -21.07 -6.14 -1.19
N ASP A 206 -21.37 -5.69 -2.40
CA ASP A 206 -22.58 -4.93 -2.69
C ASP A 206 -23.85 -5.81 -2.66
N ARG A 207 -23.75 -7.05 -3.15
CA ARG A 207 -24.88 -8.00 -3.12
C ARG A 207 -25.18 -8.49 -1.71
N SER A 208 -24.15 -8.78 -0.89
CA SER A 208 -24.34 -9.26 0.48
C SER A 208 -24.89 -8.19 1.41
N ALA A 209 -24.43 -6.94 1.27
CA ALA A 209 -24.79 -5.86 2.18
C ALA A 209 -26.02 -5.04 1.73
N ARG A 210 -26.30 -4.90 0.42
CA ARG A 210 -27.20 -3.85 -0.09
C ARG A 210 -28.28 -4.30 -1.06
N LYS A 211 -28.41 -5.60 -1.36
CA LYS A 211 -29.43 -6.18 -2.27
C LYS A 211 -29.49 -5.49 -3.65
N TYR A 212 -28.38 -4.94 -4.16
CA TYR A 212 -28.35 -4.31 -5.48
C TYR A 212 -28.52 -5.33 -6.61
N SER A 213 -29.14 -4.89 -7.71
CA SER A 213 -29.19 -5.67 -8.96
C SER A 213 -27.82 -5.68 -9.64
N THR A 214 -27.60 -6.65 -10.54
CA THR A 214 -26.36 -6.73 -11.32
C THR A 214 -26.10 -5.46 -12.12
N GLU A 215 -27.16 -4.88 -12.71
CA GLU A 215 -27.12 -3.66 -13.52
C GLU A 215 -26.69 -2.45 -12.69
N GLN A 216 -27.21 -2.30 -11.47
CA GLN A 216 -26.82 -1.21 -10.56
C GLN A 216 -25.34 -1.29 -10.17
N VAL A 217 -24.82 -2.50 -9.99
CA VAL A 217 -23.40 -2.71 -9.70
C VAL A 217 -22.55 -2.42 -10.95
N MET A 218 -22.98 -2.86 -12.14
CA MET A 218 -22.31 -2.53 -13.40
C MET A 218 -22.21 -1.02 -13.61
N GLU A 219 -23.31 -0.30 -13.44
CA GLU A 219 -23.35 1.15 -13.57
C GLU A 219 -22.39 1.81 -12.57
N THR A 220 -22.40 1.35 -11.31
CA THR A 220 -21.48 1.86 -10.28
C THR A 220 -20.01 1.62 -10.63
N ILE A 221 -19.67 0.45 -11.20
CA ILE A 221 -18.30 0.16 -11.64
C ILE A 221 -17.90 1.09 -12.77
N LEU A 222 -18.68 1.14 -13.85
CA LEU A 222 -18.40 1.98 -15.03
C LEU A 222 -18.24 3.44 -14.65
N ARG A 223 -19.13 3.92 -13.78
CA ARG A 223 -19.12 5.29 -13.27
C ARG A 223 -17.79 5.67 -12.63
N ARG A 224 -17.14 4.74 -11.93
CA ARG A 224 -15.88 5.00 -11.19
C ARG A 224 -14.62 4.82 -12.03
N MET A 225 -14.74 4.21 -13.22
CA MET A 225 -13.56 3.89 -14.05
C MET A 225 -12.75 5.11 -14.49
N PRO A 226 -13.35 6.28 -14.84
CA PRO A 226 -12.56 7.47 -15.14
C PRO A 226 -11.63 7.84 -13.98
N ASP A 227 -12.18 8.02 -12.77
CA ASP A 227 -11.38 8.35 -11.59
C ASP A 227 -10.37 7.25 -11.24
N TYR A 228 -10.73 5.97 -11.38
CA TYR A 228 -9.82 4.85 -11.11
C TYR A 228 -8.57 4.91 -12.00
N VAL A 229 -8.75 5.13 -13.31
CA VAL A 229 -7.64 5.22 -14.27
C VAL A 229 -6.80 6.47 -14.05
N HIS A 230 -7.41 7.59 -13.64
CA HIS A 230 -6.73 8.88 -13.52
C HIS A 230 -6.04 9.07 -12.16
N TYR A 231 -6.58 8.48 -11.09
CA TYR A 231 -6.11 8.75 -9.73
C TYR A 231 -5.66 7.52 -8.94
N ILE A 232 -6.11 6.30 -9.29
CA ILE A 232 -5.69 5.08 -8.58
C ILE A 232 -4.53 4.38 -9.31
N CYS A 233 -4.72 4.03 -10.58
CA CYS A 233 -3.69 3.32 -11.37
C CYS A 233 -2.30 3.98 -11.36
N PRO A 234 -2.16 5.32 -11.52
CA PRO A 234 -0.84 5.95 -11.58
C PRO A 234 -0.03 5.79 -10.30
N GLN A 235 -0.68 5.62 -9.14
CA GLN A 235 0.00 5.46 -7.85
C GLN A 235 0.91 4.24 -7.82
N PHE A 236 0.57 3.17 -8.53
CA PHE A 236 1.41 1.95 -8.61
C PHE A 236 2.72 2.16 -9.39
N THR A 237 2.86 3.33 -10.04
CA THR A 237 4.12 3.83 -10.62
C THR A 237 4.94 4.62 -9.62
N HIS A 238 4.39 4.98 -8.46
CA HIS A 238 5.05 5.72 -7.36
C HIS A 238 5.37 4.84 -6.14
N THR A 239 4.86 3.61 -6.09
CA THR A 239 5.20 2.59 -5.08
C THR A 239 6.57 1.93 -5.28
N ASP A 240 7.23 1.61 -4.17
CA ASP A 240 8.54 0.94 -4.13
C ASP A 240 8.37 -0.57 -4.36
N ILE A 241 7.31 -1.16 -3.82
CA ILE A 241 6.98 -2.59 -3.97
C ILE A 241 5.49 -2.73 -4.32
N ASN A 242 5.16 -3.50 -5.36
CA ASN A 242 3.79 -3.86 -5.70
C ASN A 242 3.54 -5.34 -5.41
N PHE A 243 2.48 -5.63 -4.66
CA PHE A 243 1.91 -6.95 -4.44
C PHE A 243 0.62 -7.04 -5.26
N GLN A 244 0.71 -7.66 -6.43
CA GLN A 244 -0.43 -7.81 -7.33
C GLN A 244 -1.04 -9.21 -7.20
N ARG A 245 -2.29 -9.29 -6.72
CA ARG A 245 -3.00 -10.57 -6.61
C ARG A 245 -3.70 -10.93 -7.93
N VAL A 246 -3.39 -12.11 -8.45
CA VAL A 246 -3.87 -12.61 -9.74
C VAL A 246 -4.55 -13.97 -9.54
N PRO A 247 -5.88 -14.08 -9.70
CA PRO A 247 -6.56 -15.38 -9.74
C PRO A 247 -6.04 -16.25 -10.87
N THR A 248 -5.90 -17.55 -10.59
CA THR A 248 -5.58 -18.59 -11.58
C THR A 248 -6.80 -19.42 -11.99
N VAL A 249 -7.99 -18.91 -11.66
CA VAL A 249 -9.31 -19.44 -12.05
C VAL A 249 -9.98 -18.52 -13.07
N ASP A 250 -11.08 -18.97 -13.68
CA ASP A 250 -11.80 -18.18 -14.68
C ASP A 250 -12.48 -16.95 -14.05
N THR A 251 -11.91 -15.78 -14.33
CA THR A 251 -12.49 -14.46 -13.99
C THR A 251 -12.87 -13.67 -15.23
N SER A 252 -13.06 -14.31 -16.39
CA SER A 252 -13.33 -13.66 -17.67
C SER A 252 -14.63 -12.83 -17.65
N ASN A 253 -15.66 -13.30 -16.94
CA ASN A 253 -16.89 -12.55 -16.67
C ASN A 253 -17.10 -12.36 -15.15
N PRO A 254 -16.64 -11.24 -14.58
CA PRO A 254 -16.74 -10.98 -13.14
C PRO A 254 -18.19 -10.80 -12.64
N PHE A 255 -19.15 -10.50 -13.52
CA PHE A 255 -20.55 -10.23 -13.16
C PHE A 255 -21.37 -11.47 -12.82
N ILE A 256 -20.90 -12.66 -13.25
CA ILE A 256 -21.55 -13.94 -12.97
C ILE A 256 -20.75 -14.80 -11.98
N ALA A 257 -19.67 -14.25 -11.40
CA ALA A 257 -18.86 -14.94 -10.42
C ALA A 257 -19.72 -15.33 -9.21
N ARG A 258 -19.61 -16.61 -8.81
CA ARG A 258 -20.38 -17.17 -7.68
C ARG A 258 -19.68 -17.02 -6.34
N ALA A 259 -18.36 -16.83 -6.37
CA ALA A 259 -17.52 -16.65 -5.21
C ALA A 259 -16.33 -15.76 -5.57
N ILE A 260 -15.75 -15.13 -4.56
CA ILE A 260 -14.45 -14.45 -4.68
C ILE A 260 -13.37 -15.56 -4.72
N PRO A 261 -12.48 -15.58 -5.72
CA PRO A 261 -11.34 -16.49 -5.73
C PRO A 261 -10.58 -16.45 -4.40
N SER A 262 -10.32 -17.64 -3.84
CA SER A 262 -9.57 -17.81 -2.60
C SER A 262 -8.08 -17.50 -2.80
N ALA A 263 -7.31 -17.50 -1.71
CA ALA A 263 -5.86 -17.29 -1.77
C ALA A 263 -5.15 -18.45 -2.48
N ASP A 264 -5.64 -19.69 -2.33
CA ASP A 264 -5.11 -20.88 -3.01
C ASP A 264 -5.43 -20.89 -4.52
N GLU A 265 -6.54 -20.26 -4.92
CA GLU A 265 -6.92 -20.04 -6.32
C GLU A 265 -6.26 -18.80 -6.93
N SER A 266 -5.21 -18.28 -6.30
CA SER A 266 -4.50 -17.08 -6.74
C SER A 266 -2.99 -17.26 -6.64
N ILE A 267 -2.27 -16.47 -7.43
CA ILE A 267 -0.86 -16.15 -7.23
C ILE A 267 -0.74 -14.67 -6.85
N VAL A 268 0.40 -14.30 -6.28
CA VAL A 268 0.76 -12.89 -6.08
C VAL A 268 2.07 -12.62 -6.82
N VAL A 269 2.06 -11.58 -7.64
CA VAL A 269 3.27 -11.05 -8.28
C VAL A 269 3.81 -9.92 -7.39
N ILE A 270 5.02 -10.10 -6.89
CA ILE A 270 5.72 -9.10 -6.10
C ILE A 270 6.79 -8.46 -6.97
N ARG A 271 6.60 -7.18 -7.30
CA ARG A 271 7.52 -6.40 -8.14
C ARG A 271 8.21 -5.34 -7.30
N PHE A 272 9.54 -5.32 -7.37
CA PHE A 272 10.38 -4.30 -6.77
C PHE A 272 10.69 -3.22 -7.81
N ARG A 273 10.54 -1.94 -7.44
CA ARG A 273 10.95 -0.81 -8.27
C ARG A 273 12.44 -0.86 -8.54
N ASP A 274 13.22 -1.04 -7.49
CA ASP A 274 14.65 -1.23 -7.53
C ASP A 274 14.99 -2.57 -6.85
N PRO A 275 15.45 -3.59 -7.60
CA PRO A 275 15.76 -4.90 -7.04
C PRO A 275 17.11 -4.96 -6.30
N ARG A 276 17.89 -3.86 -6.24
CA ARG A 276 19.21 -3.87 -5.62
C ARG A 276 19.13 -4.22 -4.13
N GLY A 277 19.94 -5.21 -3.73
CA GLY A 277 20.00 -5.73 -2.36
C GLY A 277 18.84 -6.64 -1.96
N ILE A 278 17.93 -6.96 -2.88
CA ILE A 278 16.93 -8.01 -2.70
C ILE A 278 17.56 -9.37 -3.01
N ASP A 279 17.58 -10.27 -2.03
CA ASP A 279 18.08 -11.64 -2.20
C ASP A 279 16.96 -12.56 -2.73
N PHE A 280 16.78 -12.58 -4.05
CA PHE A 280 15.80 -13.47 -4.68
C PHE A 280 16.08 -14.96 -4.45
N PRO A 281 17.32 -15.47 -4.51
CA PRO A 281 17.62 -16.85 -4.13
C PRO A 281 17.11 -17.22 -2.72
N TYR A 282 17.31 -16.35 -1.74
CA TYR A 282 16.74 -16.52 -0.39
C TYR A 282 15.21 -16.60 -0.43
N LEU A 283 14.54 -15.62 -1.07
CA LEU A 283 13.08 -15.61 -1.17
C LEU A 283 12.53 -16.87 -1.86
N LEU A 284 13.18 -17.33 -2.93
CA LEU A 284 12.81 -18.54 -3.66
C LEU A 284 12.92 -19.79 -2.78
N SER A 285 13.97 -19.88 -1.97
CA SER A 285 14.17 -21.00 -1.04
C SER A 285 13.17 -21.00 0.12
N MET A 286 12.80 -19.83 0.63
CA MET A 286 11.93 -19.69 1.81
C MET A 286 10.45 -19.78 1.46
N ILE A 287 10.08 -19.33 0.26
CA ILE A 287 8.69 -19.30 -0.20
C ILE A 287 8.46 -20.48 -1.15
N ALA A 288 8.06 -21.61 -0.58
CA ALA A 288 7.76 -22.82 -1.35
C ALA A 288 6.74 -22.53 -2.47
N GLY A 289 7.06 -23.00 -3.68
CA GLY A 289 6.22 -22.80 -4.87
C GLY A 289 6.38 -21.43 -5.55
N SER A 290 7.35 -20.62 -5.12
CA SER A 290 7.66 -19.35 -5.79
C SER A 290 8.54 -19.54 -7.02
N SER A 291 8.49 -18.57 -7.93
CA SER A 291 9.29 -18.55 -9.16
C SER A 291 9.58 -17.11 -9.62
N MET A 292 10.64 -16.91 -10.40
CA MET A 292 10.95 -15.62 -10.99
C MET A 292 10.18 -15.44 -12.30
N SER A 293 9.45 -14.33 -12.43
CA SER A 293 8.76 -13.96 -13.68
C SER A 293 9.55 -12.93 -14.49
N ARG A 294 10.31 -12.05 -13.82
CA ARG A 294 11.29 -11.11 -14.41
C ARG A 294 12.43 -10.88 -13.43
N ALA A 295 13.50 -10.22 -13.88
CA ALA A 295 14.68 -9.95 -13.05
C ALA A 295 14.39 -9.15 -11.76
N ASN A 296 13.27 -8.40 -11.71
CA ASN A 296 12.84 -7.63 -10.55
C ASN A 296 11.47 -8.06 -9.98
N SER A 297 10.98 -9.25 -10.35
CA SER A 297 9.69 -9.75 -9.85
C SER A 297 9.69 -11.25 -9.55
N ILE A 298 9.15 -11.56 -8.37
CA ILE A 298 8.90 -12.93 -7.90
C ILE A 298 7.40 -13.18 -7.89
N THR A 299 7.00 -14.35 -8.36
CA THR A 299 5.63 -14.86 -8.29
C THR A 299 5.55 -15.88 -7.15
N ILE A 300 4.54 -15.77 -6.30
CA ILE A 300 4.33 -16.66 -5.14
C ILE A 300 2.90 -17.23 -5.15
N PRO A 301 2.65 -18.38 -4.52
CA PRO A 301 1.29 -18.84 -4.23
C PRO A 301 0.55 -17.81 -3.35
N GLY A 302 -0.73 -17.57 -3.62
CA GLY A 302 -1.48 -16.52 -2.91
C GLY A 302 -1.62 -16.77 -1.41
N ALA A 303 -1.73 -18.04 -0.98
CA ALA A 303 -1.73 -18.43 0.43
C ALA A 303 -0.40 -18.15 1.17
N LYS A 304 0.66 -17.77 0.44
CA LYS A 304 1.97 -17.41 1.02
C LYS A 304 2.21 -15.91 1.12
N LEU A 305 1.20 -15.07 0.84
CA LEU A 305 1.31 -13.62 0.88
C LEU A 305 1.84 -13.10 2.24
N GLU A 306 1.26 -13.57 3.34
CA GLU A 306 1.67 -13.16 4.68
C GLU A 306 3.15 -13.47 4.96
N LEU A 307 3.59 -14.70 4.69
CA LEU A 307 4.99 -15.09 4.87
C LEU A 307 5.91 -14.24 4.00
N ALA A 308 5.55 -14.01 2.74
CA ALA A 308 6.34 -13.21 1.83
C ALA A 308 6.46 -11.75 2.29
N MET A 309 5.36 -11.13 2.72
CA MET A 309 5.37 -9.78 3.28
C MET A 309 6.24 -9.70 4.52
N GLN A 310 6.18 -10.69 5.43
CA GLN A 310 7.06 -10.71 6.58
C GLN A 310 8.54 -10.83 6.19
N LEU A 311 8.90 -11.74 5.28
CA LEU A 311 10.29 -11.93 4.85
C LEU A 311 10.86 -10.70 4.14
N ILE A 312 10.03 -10.00 3.36
CA ILE A 312 10.45 -8.85 2.56
C ILE A 312 10.43 -7.55 3.39
N LEU A 313 9.36 -7.31 4.14
CA LEU A 313 9.11 -6.01 4.77
C LEU A 313 9.74 -5.88 6.14
N THR A 314 9.80 -6.96 6.95
CA THR A 314 10.43 -6.90 8.29
C THR A 314 11.81 -6.23 8.25
N PRO A 315 12.76 -6.67 7.41
CA PRO A 315 14.08 -6.05 7.42
C PRO A 315 14.09 -4.59 6.97
N ILE A 316 13.24 -4.23 5.99
CA ILE A 316 13.11 -2.86 5.51
C ILE A 316 12.56 -1.96 6.63
N ILE A 317 11.51 -2.42 7.32
CA ILE A 317 10.88 -1.69 8.43
C ILE A 317 11.88 -1.49 9.57
N LEU A 318 12.62 -2.53 9.96
CA LEU A 318 13.65 -2.42 11.01
C LEU A 318 14.72 -1.37 10.64
N GLN A 319 15.16 -1.34 9.38
CA GLN A 319 16.11 -0.31 8.93
C GLN A 319 15.52 1.10 9.00
N LEU A 320 14.25 1.29 8.64
CA LEU A 320 13.56 2.58 8.74
C LEU A 320 13.48 3.04 10.21
N VAL A 321 13.04 2.15 11.10
CA VAL A 321 12.88 2.43 12.52
C VAL A 321 14.22 2.70 13.19
N ASP A 322 15.25 1.90 12.91
CA ASP A 322 16.59 2.08 13.48
C ASP A 322 17.19 3.43 13.08
N ARG A 323 17.02 3.84 11.81
CA ARG A 323 17.45 5.18 11.35
C ARG A 323 16.67 6.29 12.05
N GLY A 324 15.34 6.15 12.13
CA GLY A 324 14.46 7.08 12.83
C GLY A 324 14.86 7.28 14.28
N ARG A 325 15.11 6.19 15.00
CA ARG A 325 15.57 6.20 16.40
C ARG A 325 16.95 6.82 16.58
N GLN A 326 17.87 6.64 15.62
CA GLN A 326 19.21 7.24 15.68
C GLN A 326 19.24 8.74 15.38
N ALA A 327 18.29 9.23 14.57
CA ALA A 327 18.24 10.63 14.18
C ALA A 327 17.52 11.54 15.19
N ARG A 328 16.80 10.96 16.16
CA ARG A 328 16.12 11.63 17.28
C ARG A 328 17.05 11.72 18.49
#